data_AF-A0A3D1E5T7-F1
#
_entry.id   AF-A0A3D1E5T7-F1
#
_cell.length_a   1.000
_cell.length_b   1.000
_cell.length_c   1.000
_cell.angle_alpha   90.00
_cell.angle_beta   90.00
_cell.angle_gamma   90.00
#
_symmetry.space_group_name_H-M   'P 1'
#
loop_
_entity.id
_entity.type
_entity.pdbx_description
1 polymer ?
#
loop_
_entity_poly.entity_id
_entity_poly.type
_entity_poly.pdbx_seq_one_letter_code
_entity_poly.pdbx_strand_id
1 'polypeptide(L)'
;MQPYYSAEQWACWLDQLAEDSLVVMEDFLPASILTLVDDFFDVQLAEGALAPAKIGTAFEEQRLAEIRSDFICWIDQMQHPQLNPFFELIEELKGLVAQELFL
;
A
#
# COMPACT_ATOMS: atom_id res chain seq x y z
N MET A 1 -16.25 3.08 -12.05
CA MET A 1 -16.05 1.79 -11.35
C MET A 1 -17.12 1.65 -10.28
N GLN A 2 -17.55 0.43 -9.97
CA GLN A 2 -18.27 0.21 -8.72
C GLN A 2 -17.27 0.29 -7.56
N PRO A 3 -17.62 0.94 -6.43
CA PRO A 3 -16.74 1.01 -5.26
C PRO A 3 -16.53 -0.39 -4.67
N TYR A 4 -15.30 -0.67 -4.20
CA TYR A 4 -14.96 -1.97 -3.61
C TYR A 4 -15.64 -2.21 -2.25
N TYR A 5 -15.93 -1.12 -1.54
CA TYR A 5 -16.56 -1.15 -0.22
C TYR A 5 -17.79 -0.25 -0.18
N SER A 6 -18.70 -0.58 0.73
CA SER A 6 -19.85 0.29 1.01
C SER A 6 -19.41 1.53 1.77
N ALA A 7 -20.20 2.61 1.66
CA ALA A 7 -19.96 3.82 2.45
C ALA A 7 -20.01 3.55 3.97
N GLU A 8 -20.86 2.62 4.42
CA GLU A 8 -20.98 2.22 5.83
C GLU A 8 -19.71 1.52 6.33
N GLN A 9 -19.14 0.63 5.51
CA GLN A 9 -17.89 -0.06 5.85
C GLN A 9 -16.72 0.91 5.91
N TRP A 10 -16.65 1.85 4.96
CA TRP A 10 -15.67 2.93 4.99
C TRP A 10 -15.79 3.80 6.24
N ALA A 11 -17.00 4.23 6.59
CA ALA A 11 -17.25 5.03 7.79
C ALA A 11 -16.80 4.30 9.06
N CYS A 12 -17.15 3.01 9.19
CA CYS A 12 -16.74 2.19 10.33
C CYS A 12 -15.22 2.15 10.51
N TRP A 13 -14.46 1.95 9.42
CA TRP A 13 -13.00 1.92 9.49
C TRP A 13 -12.40 3.28 9.84
N LEU A 14 -12.97 4.37 9.31
CA LEU A 14 -12.47 5.73 9.57
C LEU A 14 -12.80 6.21 10.98
N ASP A 15 -13.99 5.87 11.50
CA ASP A 15 -14.37 6.10 12.90
C ASP A 15 -13.40 5.37 13.83
N GLN A 16 -13.13 4.09 13.56
CA GLN A 16 -12.17 3.32 14.35
C GLN A 16 -10.75 3.92 14.28
N LEU A 17 -10.30 4.34 13.09
CA LEU A 17 -9.01 5.00 12.93
C LEU A 17 -8.95 6.31 13.74
N ALA A 18 -10.03 7.08 13.78
CA ALA A 18 -10.12 8.34 14.53
C ALA A 18 -10.09 8.11 16.05
N GLU A 19 -10.75 7.06 16.54
CA GLU A 19 -10.84 6.74 17.96
C GLU A 19 -9.57 6.03 18.49
N ASP A 20 -9.11 5.00 17.78
CA ASP A 20 -8.05 4.09 18.24
C ASP A 20 -6.67 4.45 17.68
N SER A 21 -6.58 5.41 16.74
CA SER A 21 -5.36 5.73 15.97
C SER A 21 -4.80 4.56 15.16
N LEU A 22 -5.56 3.48 15.02
CA LEU A 22 -5.21 2.26 14.30
C LEU A 22 -6.49 1.56 13.84
N VAL A 23 -6.51 1.07 12.61
CA VAL A 23 -7.59 0.20 12.10
C VAL A 23 -6.99 -0.96 11.31
N VAL A 24 -7.60 -2.14 11.44
CA VAL A 24 -7.27 -3.32 10.64
C VAL A 24 -8.43 -3.59 9.69
N MET A 25 -8.18 -3.46 8.40
CA MET A 25 -9.16 -3.70 7.34
C MET A 25 -8.96 -5.12 6.79
N GLU A 26 -9.77 -6.07 7.26
CA GLU A 26 -9.75 -7.44 6.76
C GLU A 26 -10.18 -7.50 5.28
N ASP A 27 -9.53 -8.38 4.51
CA ASP A 27 -9.78 -8.58 3.07
C ASP A 27 -9.77 -7.29 2.23
N PHE A 28 -8.96 -6.30 2.64
CA PHE A 28 -8.89 -4.99 2.01
C PHE A 28 -8.48 -5.02 0.53
N LEU A 29 -7.70 -6.01 0.11
CA LEU A 29 -7.42 -6.22 -1.30
C LEU A 29 -8.39 -7.27 -1.85
N PRO A 30 -9.27 -6.92 -2.80
CA PRO A 30 -10.01 -7.92 -3.57
C PRO A 30 -9.04 -8.95 -4.15
N ALA A 31 -9.44 -10.22 -4.16
CA ALA A 31 -8.58 -11.33 -4.57
C ALA A 31 -7.87 -11.10 -5.92
N SER A 32 -8.56 -10.48 -6.89
CA SER A 32 -7.98 -10.14 -8.19
C SER A 32 -6.86 -9.11 -8.12
N ILE A 33 -6.97 -8.12 -7.23
CA ILE A 33 -5.92 -7.11 -7.00
C ILE A 33 -4.76 -7.76 -6.25
N LEU A 34 -5.05 -8.57 -5.23
CA LEU A 34 -4.01 -9.28 -4.48
C LEU A 34 -3.17 -10.17 -5.41
N THR A 35 -3.81 -11.02 -6.21
CA THR A 35 -3.10 -11.88 -7.19
C THR A 35 -2.27 -11.05 -8.17
N LEU A 36 -2.81 -9.93 -8.66
CA LEU A 36 -2.09 -9.05 -9.57
C LEU A 36 -0.84 -8.43 -8.93
N VAL A 37 -0.92 -8.05 -7.65
CA VAL A 37 0.22 -7.51 -6.89
C VAL A 37 1.24 -8.61 -6.60
N ASP A 38 0.79 -9.81 -6.23
CA ASP A 38 1.64 -10.97 -5.99
C ASP A 38 2.42 -11.37 -7.25
N ASP A 39 1.72 -11.52 -8.38
CA ASP A 39 2.33 -11.85 -9.68
C ASP A 39 3.40 -10.83 -10.08
N PHE A 40 3.15 -9.54 -9.81
CA PHE A 40 4.12 -8.48 -10.05
C PHE A 40 5.39 -8.68 -9.20
N PHE A 41 5.25 -8.91 -7.89
CA PHE A 41 6.41 -9.08 -7.01
C PHE A 41 7.16 -10.40 -7.26
N ASP A 42 6.48 -11.46 -7.69
CA ASP A 42 7.12 -12.71 -8.12
C ASP A 42 8.06 -12.48 -9.31
N VAL A 43 7.66 -11.65 -10.28
CA VAL A 43 8.53 -11.25 -11.40
C VAL A 43 9.71 -10.42 -10.89
N GLN A 44 9.47 -9.42 -10.03
CA GLN A 44 10.55 -8.59 -9.48
C GLN A 44 11.57 -9.42 -8.69
N LEU A 45 11.10 -10.43 -7.95
CA LEU A 45 11.94 -11.36 -7.21
C LEU A 45 12.77 -12.23 -8.16
N ALA A 46 12.14 -12.79 -9.20
CA ALA A 46 12.81 -13.63 -10.19
C ALA A 46 13.88 -12.87 -11.00
N GLU A 47 13.65 -11.58 -11.27
CA GLU A 47 14.59 -10.70 -11.98
C GLU A 47 15.69 -10.12 -11.06
N GLY A 48 15.62 -10.36 -9.76
CA GLY A 48 16.58 -9.80 -8.79
C GLY A 48 16.48 -8.28 -8.65
N ALA A 49 15.31 -7.70 -8.95
CA ALA A 49 15.06 -6.27 -8.94
C ALA A 49 14.82 -5.69 -7.52
N LEU A 50 14.72 -6.57 -6.50
CA LEU A 50 14.56 -6.15 -5.12
C LEU A 50 15.91 -5.68 -4.53
N ALA A 51 15.92 -4.48 -3.94
CA ALA A 51 17.08 -3.91 -3.27
C ALA A 51 16.95 -4.06 -1.75
N PRO A 52 18.06 -4.22 -1.00
CA PRO A 52 17.99 -4.23 0.47
C PRO A 52 17.45 -2.88 0.97
N ALA A 53 16.44 -2.93 1.83
CA ALA A 53 15.87 -1.72 2.40
C ALA A 53 16.92 -0.96 3.22
N LYS A 54 16.97 0.35 3.03
CA LYS A 54 17.82 1.27 3.78
C LYS A 54 17.01 2.04 4.81
N ILE A 55 17.68 2.54 5.83
CA ILE A 55 17.09 3.32 6.92
C ILE A 55 17.79 4.68 6.97
N GLY A 56 17.02 5.75 7.14
CA GLY A 56 17.53 7.12 7.21
C GLY A 56 16.87 8.02 6.17
N THR A 57 17.14 9.32 6.27
CA THR A 57 16.72 10.31 5.26
C THR A 57 17.72 10.30 4.10
N ALA A 58 17.36 10.86 2.94
CA ALA A 58 18.11 10.75 1.68
C ALA A 58 19.65 11.00 1.76
N PHE A 59 20.13 11.76 2.74
CA PHE A 59 21.56 12.06 2.94
C PHE A 59 22.25 11.17 3.99
N GLU A 60 21.48 10.43 4.80
CA GLU A 60 21.95 9.59 5.91
C GLU A 60 21.49 8.14 5.76
N GLU A 61 21.13 7.70 4.54
CA GLU A 61 20.71 6.33 4.29
C GLU A 61 21.82 5.33 4.62
N GLN A 62 21.58 4.50 5.63
CA GLN A 62 22.46 3.40 6.02
C GLN A 62 21.72 2.07 5.90
N ARG A 63 22.45 1.06 5.42
CA ARG A 63 21.99 -0.32 5.49
C ARG A 63 22.38 -0.90 6.84
N LEU A 64 21.42 -0.99 7.76
CA LEU A 64 21.57 -1.62 9.07
C LEU A 64 20.67 -2.85 9.12
N ALA A 65 21.23 -4.00 8.71
CA ALA A 65 20.48 -5.26 8.62
C ALA A 65 19.93 -5.75 9.97
N GLU A 66 20.52 -5.31 11.08
CA GLU A 66 20.03 -5.58 12.45
C GLU A 66 18.73 -4.83 12.77
N ILE A 67 18.42 -3.76 12.05
CA ILE A 67 17.21 -2.95 12.23
C ILE A 67 16.18 -3.27 11.14
N ARG A 68 16.60 -3.41 9.88
CA ARG A 68 15.72 -3.72 8.75
C ARG A 68 16.42 -4.60 7.73
N SER A 69 15.89 -5.81 7.52
CA SER A 69 16.52 -6.86 6.69
C SER A 69 15.73 -7.24 5.45
N ASP A 70 14.55 -6.67 5.24
CA ASP A 70 13.72 -6.92 4.06
C ASP A 70 14.32 -6.31 2.78
N PHE A 71 13.95 -6.92 1.65
CA PHE A 71 14.25 -6.41 0.32
C PHE A 71 12.99 -5.78 -0.25
N ILE A 72 13.13 -4.61 -0.87
CA ILE A 72 12.03 -3.81 -1.40
C ILE A 72 12.29 -3.43 -2.84
N CYS A 73 11.22 -3.16 -3.59
CA CYS A 73 11.28 -2.33 -4.78
C CYS A 73 10.25 -1.21 -4.66
N TRP A 74 10.59 -0.06 -5.25
CA TRP A 74 9.65 1.06 -5.33
C TRP A 74 8.73 0.85 -6.52
N ILE A 75 7.43 0.90 -6.25
CA ILE A 75 6.40 0.90 -7.29
C ILE A 75 6.02 2.35 -7.63
N ASP A 76 5.63 2.54 -8.89
CA ASP A 76 5.25 3.84 -9.43
C ASP A 76 4.18 3.63 -10.51
N GLN A 77 3.11 4.42 -10.45
CA GLN A 77 1.95 4.25 -11.33
C GLN A 77 2.28 4.48 -12.81
N MET A 78 3.21 5.39 -13.12
CA MET A 78 3.60 5.65 -14.51
C MET A 78 4.48 4.53 -15.07
N GLN A 79 5.35 3.96 -14.25
CA GLN A 79 6.26 2.88 -14.63
C GLN A 79 5.60 1.49 -14.58
N HIS A 80 4.56 1.32 -13.76
CA HIS A 80 3.90 0.05 -13.50
C HIS A 80 2.38 0.14 -13.73
N PRO A 81 1.92 0.45 -14.96
CA PRO A 81 0.50 0.62 -15.25
C PRO A 81 -0.33 -0.64 -15.00
N GLN A 82 0.29 -1.82 -14.98
CA GLN A 82 -0.37 -3.08 -14.59
C GLN A 82 -0.92 -3.02 -13.15
N LEU A 83 -0.28 -2.25 -12.26
CA LEU A 83 -0.71 -2.06 -10.87
C LEU A 83 -1.80 -0.99 -10.70
N ASN A 84 -2.33 -0.42 -11.79
CA ASN A 84 -3.36 0.62 -11.70
C ASN A 84 -4.56 0.26 -10.80
N PRO A 85 -5.13 -0.96 -10.83
CA PRO A 85 -6.23 -1.30 -9.93
C PRO A 85 -5.86 -1.16 -8.45
N PHE A 86 -4.62 -1.48 -8.07
CA PHE A 86 -4.11 -1.27 -6.71
C PHE A 86 -3.98 0.22 -6.40
N PHE A 87 -3.35 1.01 -7.30
CA PHE A 87 -3.18 2.45 -7.09
C PHE A 87 -4.53 3.18 -6.98
N GLU A 88 -5.53 2.81 -7.80
CA GLU A 88 -6.88 3.38 -7.75
C GLU A 88 -7.55 3.12 -6.39
N LEU A 89 -7.42 1.92 -5.84
CA LEU A 89 -7.95 1.60 -4.50
C LEU A 89 -7.25 2.39 -3.38
N ILE A 90 -5.93 2.58 -3.48
CA ILE A 90 -5.17 3.39 -2.52
C ILE A 90 -5.55 4.88 -2.63
N GLU A 91 -5.76 5.39 -3.84
CA GLU A 91 -6.23 6.77 -4.02
C GLU A 91 -7.66 6.97 -3.51
N GLU A 92 -8.55 5.98 -3.66
CA GLU A 92 -9.89 6.00 -3.03
C GLU A 92 -9.76 6.12 -1.51
N LEU A 93 -8.94 5.26 -0.87
CA LEU A 93 -8.67 5.32 0.56
C LEU A 93 -8.13 6.69 0.99
N LYS A 94 -7.13 7.23 0.29
CA LYS A 94 -6.54 8.55 0.58
C LYS A 94 -7.58 9.66 0.49
N GLY A 95 -8.44 9.62 -0.53
CA GLY A 95 -9.51 10.59 -0.72
C GLY A 95 -10.50 10.58 0.44
N LEU A 96 -10.91 9.39 0.90
CA LEU A 96 -11.82 9.23 2.02
C LEU A 96 -11.19 9.68 3.34
N VAL A 97 -9.92 9.33 3.59
CA VAL A 97 -9.18 9.80 4.77
C VAL A 97 -9.10 11.33 4.80
N ALA A 98 -8.76 11.97 3.67
CA ALA A 98 -8.67 13.43 3.59
C ALA A 98 -10.03 14.10 3.85
N GLN A 99 -11.12 13.51 3.32
CA GLN A 99 -12.46 14.03 3.48
C GLN A 99 -12.97 13.91 4.93
N GLU A 100 -12.84 12.73 5.54
CA GLU A 100 -13.48 12.43 6.82
C GLU A 100 -12.61 12.85 8.03
N LEU A 101 -11.28 12.84 7.90
CA LEU A 101 -10.36 13.22 8.98
C LEU A 101 -9.81 14.65 8.85
N PHE A 102 -10.20 15.38 7.80
CA PHE A 102 -9.78 16.77 7.54
C PHE A 102 -8.26 16.97 7.49
N LEU A 103 -7.55 15.99 6.89
CA LEU A 103 -6.09 15.98 6.73
C LEU A 103 -5.63 16.57 5.39
#